data_AF-A0A183FZC2-F1
#
_entry.id   AF-A0A183FZC2-F1
#
_cell.length_a   1.000
_cell.length_b   1.000
_cell.length_c   1.000
_cell.angle_alpha   90.00
_cell.angle_beta   90.00
_cell.angle_gamma   90.00
#
_symmetry.space_group_name_H-M   'P 1'
#
loop_
_entity.id
_entity.type
_entity.pdbx_description
1 polymer ?
#
loop_
_entity_poly.entity_id
_entity_poly.type
_entity_poly.pdbx_seq_one_letter_code
_entity_poly.pdbx_strand_id
1 'polypeptide(L)'
;MSLAAFRTMGRKIVCVGRNYKDHALELGNPIPTKPMLFLKSPNAYVQEGQPITTPPGCQNLHQEVELGIVISKTAKNVPRSEAMSYIGGYVVALDMTARDFQVFFLCAIYFLVIFNSRV
;
A
#
# COMPACT_ATOMS: atom_id res chain seq x y z
N MET A 1 9.92 9.43 19.66
CA MET A 1 9.74 9.93 18.26
C MET A 1 8.29 9.76 17.88
N SER A 2 7.70 10.74 17.20
CA SER A 2 6.27 10.71 16.84
C SER A 2 6.02 9.85 15.60
N LEU A 3 5.01 8.98 15.65
CA LEU A 3 4.56 8.18 14.51
C LEU A 3 3.90 9.04 13.43
N ALA A 4 3.50 10.28 13.73
CA ALA A 4 2.94 11.20 12.75
C ALA A 4 3.90 11.49 11.58
N ALA A 5 5.22 11.36 11.79
CA ALA A 5 6.26 11.56 10.78
C ALA A 5 6.63 10.29 9.98
N PHE A 6 5.84 9.20 10.06
CA PHE A 6 6.18 7.95 9.38
C PHE A 6 6.37 8.09 7.86
N ARG A 7 5.71 9.08 7.24
CA ARG A 7 5.83 9.38 5.80
C ARG A 7 7.25 9.78 5.37
N THR A 8 8.03 10.38 6.27
CA THR A 8 9.41 10.82 5.98
C THR A 8 10.47 9.91 6.56
N MET A 9 10.10 8.97 7.45
CA MET A 9 11.03 8.04 8.11
C MET A 9 10.83 6.57 7.73
N GLY A 10 9.69 6.24 7.11
CA GLY A 10 9.32 4.89 6.73
C GLY A 10 10.34 4.29 5.76
N ARG A 11 10.78 3.07 6.02
CA ARG A 11 11.84 2.41 5.23
C ARG A 11 11.32 1.46 4.16
N LYS A 12 10.07 1.04 4.28
CA LYS A 12 9.42 0.08 3.37
C LYS A 12 7.91 0.25 3.42
N ILE A 13 7.26 -0.02 2.30
CA ILE A 13 5.81 -0.16 2.18
C ILE A 13 5.57 -1.58 1.67
N VAL A 14 4.75 -2.36 2.39
CA VAL A 14 4.37 -3.72 2.00
C VAL A 14 2.89 -3.71 1.69
N CYS A 15 2.54 -4.12 0.48
CA CYS A 15 1.16 -4.15 -0.01
C CYS A 15 0.65 -5.59 -0.14
N VAL A 16 -0.67 -5.77 -0.07
CA VAL A 16 -1.33 -7.08 -0.18
C VAL A 16 -2.34 -7.05 -1.31
N GLY A 17 -2.01 -7.69 -2.42
CA GLY A 17 -2.92 -7.80 -3.56
C GLY A 17 -4.02 -8.84 -3.33
N ARG A 18 -5.19 -8.58 -3.92
CA ARG A 18 -6.35 -9.52 -3.95
C ARG A 18 -6.90 -9.88 -2.56
N ASN A 19 -6.89 -8.92 -1.63
CA ASN A 19 -7.36 -9.13 -0.26
C ASN A 19 -8.88 -8.88 -0.06
N TYR A 20 -9.58 -8.41 -1.10
CA TYR A 20 -11.04 -8.29 -1.12
C TYR A 20 -11.62 -9.33 -2.09
N LYS A 21 -12.51 -10.19 -1.58
CA LYS A 21 -13.09 -11.30 -2.37
C LYS A 21 -13.84 -10.81 -3.59
N ASP A 22 -14.60 -9.73 -3.46
CA ASP A 22 -15.41 -9.18 -4.54
C ASP A 22 -14.54 -8.61 -5.67
N HIS A 23 -13.39 -8.01 -5.33
CA HIS A 23 -12.42 -7.52 -6.30
C HIS A 23 -11.63 -8.66 -7.00
N ALA A 24 -11.37 -9.77 -6.29
CA ALA A 24 -10.75 -10.95 -6.89
C ALA A 24 -11.66 -11.60 -7.97
N LEU A 25 -12.98 -11.58 -7.73
CA LEU A 25 -13.98 -12.08 -8.67
C LEU A 25 -14.18 -11.15 -9.87
N GLU A 26 -14.14 -9.82 -9.67
CA GLU A 26 -14.25 -8.81 -10.74
C GLU A 26 -13.18 -8.96 -11.83
N LEU A 27 -11.95 -9.31 -11.44
CA LEU A 27 -10.83 -9.50 -12.37
C LEU A 27 -10.73 -10.94 -12.91
N GLY A 28 -11.71 -11.82 -12.65
CA GLY A 28 -11.74 -13.20 -13.14
C GLY A 28 -10.61 -14.09 -12.63
N ASN A 29 -10.00 -13.74 -11.50
CA ASN A 29 -8.81 -14.40 -10.98
C ASN A 29 -9.16 -15.43 -9.89
N PRO A 30 -8.41 -16.55 -9.78
CA PRO A 30 -8.58 -17.47 -8.66
C PRO A 30 -8.23 -16.78 -7.34
N ILE A 31 -9.05 -17.02 -6.31
CA ILE A 31 -8.79 -16.52 -4.95
C ILE A 31 -7.49 -17.17 -4.45
N PRO A 32 -6.44 -16.39 -4.18
CA PRO A 32 -5.16 -16.96 -3.79
C PRO A 32 -5.25 -17.55 -2.37
N THR A 33 -4.62 -18.72 -2.15
CA THR A 33 -4.57 -19.39 -0.84
C THR A 33 -3.59 -18.73 0.14
N LYS A 34 -2.72 -17.86 -0.38
CA LYS A 34 -1.76 -17.05 0.38
C LYS A 34 -1.81 -15.60 -0.13
N PRO A 35 -1.56 -14.60 0.73
CA PRO A 35 -1.54 -13.21 0.31
C PRO A 35 -0.45 -12.98 -0.75
N MET A 36 -0.81 -12.27 -1.82
CA MET A 36 0.16 -11.80 -2.80
C MET A 36 0.83 -10.54 -2.26
N LEU A 37 2.13 -10.61 -1.98
CA LEU A 37 2.89 -9.49 -1.43
C LEU A 37 3.72 -8.81 -2.49
N PHE A 38 3.71 -7.49 -2.49
CA PHE A 38 4.60 -6.65 -3.29
C PHE A 38 5.05 -5.44 -2.46
N LEU A 39 6.04 -4.71 -2.98
CA LEU A 39 6.67 -3.60 -2.29
C LEU A 39 6.49 -2.30 -3.07
N LYS A 40 6.29 -1.21 -2.34
CA LYS A 40 6.54 0.15 -2.83
C LYS A 40 7.73 0.75 -2.08
N SER A 41 8.49 1.57 -2.77
CA SER A 41 9.61 2.29 -2.16
C SER A 41 9.08 3.41 -1.25
N PRO A 42 9.85 3.86 -0.23
CA PRO A 42 9.49 5.05 0.55
C PRO A 42 9.28 6.32 -0.29
N ASN A 43 9.91 6.40 -1.47
CA ASN A 43 9.74 7.53 -2.39
C ASN A 43 8.34 7.55 -3.04
N ALA A 44 7.53 6.52 -2.84
CA ALA A 44 6.14 6.47 -3.29
C ALA A 44 5.18 7.27 -2.38
N TYR A 45 5.61 7.72 -1.20
CA TYR A 45 4.75 8.52 -0.35
C TYR A 45 4.42 9.86 -1.00
N VAL A 46 3.12 10.16 -1.11
CA VAL A 46 2.61 11.48 -1.48
C VAL A 46 1.79 12.00 -0.31
N GLN A 47 2.11 13.21 0.11
CA GLN A 47 1.44 13.86 1.22
C GLN A 47 0.14 14.50 0.74
N GLU A 48 -0.82 14.64 1.65
CA GLU A 48 -2.03 15.40 1.38
C GLU A 48 -1.70 16.81 0.89
N GLY A 49 -2.40 17.27 -0.14
CA GLY A 49 -2.13 18.54 -0.82
C GLY A 49 -1.01 18.50 -1.88
N GLN A 50 -0.27 17.39 -2.01
CA GLN A 50 0.67 17.18 -3.12
C GLN A 50 -0.03 16.47 -4.29
N PRO A 51 0.31 16.81 -5.54
CA PRO A 51 -0.33 16.20 -6.71
C PRO A 51 0.13 14.75 -6.91
N ILE A 52 -0.80 13.90 -7.33
CA ILE A 52 -0.50 12.59 -7.92
C ILE A 52 -0.04 12.85 -9.36
N THR A 53 1.14 12.37 -9.74
CA THR A 53 1.64 12.50 -11.11
C THR A 53 1.41 11.22 -11.90
N THR A 54 1.17 11.32 -13.20
CA THR A 54 1.08 10.12 -14.04
C THR A 54 2.48 9.79 -14.57
N PRO A 55 2.98 8.54 -14.45
CA PRO A 55 4.27 8.16 -15.01
C PRO A 55 4.32 8.42 -16.53
N PRO A 56 5.45 8.88 -17.09
CA PRO A 56 5.58 9.05 -18.53
C PRO A 56 5.26 7.76 -19.29
N GLY A 57 4.39 7.86 -20.29
CA GLY A 57 3.95 6.73 -21.11
C GLY A 57 2.80 5.90 -20.53
N CYS A 58 2.38 6.14 -19.29
CA CYS A 58 1.20 5.50 -18.73
C CYS A 58 -0.07 6.13 -19.33
N GLN A 59 -0.93 5.29 -19.88
CA GLN A 59 -2.22 5.66 -20.46
C GLN A 59 -3.40 5.15 -19.62
N ASN A 60 -3.14 4.21 -18.70
CA ASN A 60 -4.18 3.61 -17.88
C ASN A 60 -3.81 3.59 -16.38
N LEU A 61 -3.99 4.73 -15.71
CA LEU A 61 -3.73 4.90 -14.29
C LEU A 61 -5.00 4.64 -13.46
N HIS A 62 -4.96 3.64 -12.58
CA HIS A 62 -6.05 3.28 -11.67
C HIS A 62 -5.76 3.75 -10.24
N GLN A 63 -6.83 4.07 -9.52
CA GLN A 63 -6.82 4.30 -8.07
C GLN A 63 -7.41 3.09 -7.34
N GLU A 64 -6.74 2.63 -6.29
CA GLU A 64 -7.24 1.58 -5.39
C GLU A 64 -7.22 2.14 -3.96
N VAL A 65 -8.39 2.25 -3.32
CA VAL A 65 -8.47 2.75 -1.92
C VAL A 65 -8.19 1.59 -0.96
N GLU A 66 -7.18 1.76 -0.12
CA GLU A 66 -6.73 0.74 0.83
C GLU A 66 -6.60 1.27 2.27
N LEU A 67 -6.71 0.35 3.23
CA LEU A 67 -6.36 0.62 4.62
C LEU A 67 -4.87 0.38 4.83
N GLY A 68 -4.12 1.45 5.09
CA GLY A 68 -2.72 1.37 5.50
C GLY A 68 -2.57 1.13 7.00
N ILE A 69 -1.66 0.23 7.37
CA ILE A 69 -1.32 -0.08 8.77
C ILE A 69 0.10 0.41 9.03
N VAL A 70 0.27 1.32 9.99
CA VAL A 70 1.58 1.83 10.41
C VAL A 70 2.14 0.93 11.51
N ILE A 71 3.31 0.35 11.29
CA ILE A 71 3.97 -0.51 12.27
C ILE A 71 4.88 0.33 13.18
N SER A 72 4.66 0.30 14.50
CA SER A 72 5.34 1.17 15.47
C SER A 72 6.64 0.62 16.03
N LYS A 73 6.84 -0.70 15.96
CA LYS A 73 8.02 -1.37 16.53
C LYS A 73 8.49 -2.52 15.65
N THR A 74 9.77 -2.88 15.74
CA THR A 74 10.38 -3.94 14.94
C THR A 74 9.64 -5.27 15.14
N ALA A 75 9.05 -5.79 14.07
CA ALA A 75 8.34 -7.06 14.05
C ALA A 75 9.20 -8.14 13.35
N LYS A 76 9.36 -9.30 14.01
CA LYS A 76 10.00 -10.50 13.44
C LYS A 76 9.32 -11.73 14.02
N ASN A 77 8.80 -12.62 13.16
CA ASN A 77 8.12 -13.86 13.54
C ASN A 77 7.03 -13.65 14.62
N VAL A 78 6.23 -12.58 14.48
CA VAL A 78 5.22 -12.20 15.46
C VAL A 78 4.03 -13.17 15.40
N PRO A 79 3.61 -13.77 16.52
CA PRO A 79 2.42 -14.61 16.53
C PRO A 79 1.16 -13.77 16.30
N ARG A 80 0.15 -14.37 15.65
CA ARG A 80 -1.09 -13.66 15.27
C ARG A 80 -1.78 -12.97 16.46
N SER A 81 -1.75 -13.60 17.64
CA SER A 81 -2.33 -13.07 18.88
C SER A 81 -1.70 -11.75 19.34
N GLU A 82 -0.45 -11.49 18.96
CA GLU A 82 0.29 -10.30 19.39
C GLU A 82 0.35 -9.20 18.33
N ALA A 83 -0.07 -9.49 17.09
CA ALA A 83 0.08 -8.61 15.94
C ALA A 83 -0.46 -7.19 16.19
N MET A 84 -1.61 -7.08 16.85
CA MET A 84 -2.23 -5.78 17.16
C MET A 84 -1.34 -4.88 18.03
N SER A 85 -0.48 -5.45 18.88
CA SER A 85 0.43 -4.68 19.74
C SER A 85 1.57 -4.00 18.97
N TYR A 86 1.79 -4.36 17.70
CA TYR A 86 2.80 -3.78 16.82
C TYR A 86 2.24 -2.66 15.94
N ILE A 87 0.92 -2.46 15.94
CA ILE A 87 0.27 -1.42 15.17
C ILE A 87 0.40 -0.10 15.93
N GLY A 88 0.97 0.90 15.28
CA GLY A 88 1.05 2.28 15.76
C GLY A 88 -0.16 3.12 15.41
N GLY A 89 -0.82 2.80 14.29
CA GLY A 89 -2.02 3.48 13.85
C GLY A 89 -2.39 3.09 12.43
N TYR A 90 -3.35 3.82 11.89
CA TYR A 90 -3.97 3.52 10.60
C TYR A 90 -4.05 4.77 9.73
N VAL A 91 -4.07 4.53 8.43
CA VAL A 91 -4.20 5.57 7.42
C VAL A 91 -5.08 5.10 6.27
N VAL A 92 -5.75 6.04 5.61
CA VAL A 92 -6.36 5.77 4.30
C VAL A 92 -5.28 5.99 3.25
N ALA A 93 -5.14 5.01 2.36
CA ALA A 93 -4.09 4.98 1.37
C ALA A 93 -4.68 4.82 -0.03
N LEU A 94 -4.08 5.43 -1.04
CA LEU A 94 -4.35 5.11 -2.44
C LEU A 94 -3.20 4.29 -3.00
N ASP A 95 -3.42 3.04 -3.37
CA ASP A 95 -2.48 2.26 -4.18
C ASP A 95 -2.69 2.63 -5.66
N MET A 96 -1.94 3.63 -6.12
CA MET A 96 -1.97 4.03 -7.52
C MET A 96 -1.23 3.00 -8.38
N THR A 97 -1.89 2.55 -9.44
CA THR A 97 -1.41 1.48 -10.32
C THR A 97 -1.53 1.87 -11.80
N ALA A 98 -0.40 1.94 -12.49
CA ALA A 98 -0.34 1.96 -13.95
C ALA A 98 -0.68 0.57 -14.51
N ARG A 99 -1.95 0.35 -14.86
CA ARG A 99 -2.49 -0.98 -15.19
C ARG A 99 -1.91 -1.53 -16.49
N ASP A 100 -1.69 -0.65 -17.45
CA ASP A 100 -1.01 -0.93 -18.71
C ASP A 100 0.42 -1.46 -18.50
N PHE A 101 1.14 -0.93 -17.51
CA PHE A 101 2.49 -1.40 -17.18
C PHE A 101 2.48 -2.66 -16.31
N GLN A 102 1.44 -2.86 -15.50
CA GLN A 102 1.34 -3.99 -14.58
C GLN A 102 1.35 -5.36 -15.30
N VAL A 103 0.86 -5.40 -16.55
CA VAL A 103 0.90 -6.62 -17.38
C VAL A 103 2.34 -7.08 -17.63
N PHE A 104 3.30 -6.15 -17.65
CA PHE A 104 4.71 -6.41 -17.91
C PHE A 104 5.58 -6.41 -16.65
N PHE A 105 5.16 -5.70 -15.59
CA PHE A 105 5.91 -5.57 -14.34
C PHE A 105 4.99 -5.76 -13.13
N LEU A 106 5.39 -6.62 -12.18
CA LEU A 106 4.77 -6.73 -10.85
C LEU A 106 4.99 -5.48 -9.96
N CYS A 107 5.65 -4.44 -10.48
CA CYS A 107 5.93 -3.21 -9.77
C CYS A 107 4.82 -2.19 -10.07
N ALA A 108 3.93 -1.99 -9.10
CA ALA A 108 2.96 -0.89 -9.11
C ALA A 108 3.68 0.45 -8.93
N ILE A 109 4.21 0.96 -10.04
CA ILE A 109 4.76 2.33 -10.19
C ILE A 109 3.59 3.31 -10.11
N TYR A 110 3.58 4.38 -9.31
CA TYR A 110 3.82 4.51 -7.88
C TYR A 110 2.64 5.33 -7.33
N PHE A 111 2.46 5.31 -6.02
CA PHE A 111 2.00 6.36 -5.10
C PHE A 111 1.18 5.71 -4.00
N LEU A 112 1.49 6.09 -2.76
CA LEU A 112 0.66 5.86 -1.59
C LEU A 112 0.27 7.24 -1.08
N VAL A 113 -0.92 7.71 -1.46
CA VAL A 113 -1.46 8.98 -0.93
C VAL A 113 -2.08 8.69 0.41
N ILE A 114 -1.61 9.37 1.45
CA ILE A 114 -2.02 9.09 2.82
C ILE A 114 -2.89 10.21 3.35
N PHE A 115 -4.20 9.99 3.36
CA PHE A 115 -5.18 10.92 3.90
C PHE A 115 -5.33 10.72 5.40
N ASN A 116 -5.35 11.84 6.15
CA ASN A 116 -5.77 11.96 7.55
C ASN A 116 -5.40 10.77 8.44
N SER A 117 -4.17 10.79 8.95
CA SER A 117 -3.60 9.70 9.73
C SER A 117 -3.86 9.89 11.22
N ARG A 118 -4.66 9.00 11.85
CA ARG A 118 -4.69 8.86 13.32
C ARG A 118 -3.57 7.91 13.73
N VAL A 119 -2.35 8.45 13.85
CA VAL A 119 -1.15 7.80 14.40
C VAL A 119 -0.70 8.53 15.64
#